data_AF-A0A921GEG6-F1
#
_entry.id   AF-A0A921GEG6-F1
#
_cell.length_a   1.000
_cell.length_b   1.000
_cell.length_c   1.000
_cell.angle_alpha   90.00
_cell.angle_beta   90.00
_cell.angle_gamma   90.00
#
_symmetry.space_group_name_H-M   'P 1'
#
loop_
_entity.id
_entity.type
_entity.pdbx_description
1 polymer ?
#
loop_
_entity_poly.entity_id
_entity_poly.type
_entity_poly.pdbx_seq_one_letter_code
_entity_poly.pdbx_strand_id
1 'polypeptide(L)'
;MAAQPQTLATTSAFEVLGPVMVGPSSSHTAGALRCARVAASLMGGRVARVRFTLWNSFAHTYRGHGTDRALVAGVLGLDTDDERIRDAF
;
A
#
# COMPACT_ATOMS: atom_id res chain seq x y z
N MET A 1 -36.68 16.17 -16.81
CA MET A 1 -35.58 15.76 -17.70
C MET A 1 -34.65 14.87 -16.89
N ALA A 2 -34.63 13.57 -17.18
CA ALA A 2 -33.72 12.64 -16.51
C ALA A 2 -32.29 12.96 -16.93
N ALA A 3 -31.41 13.19 -15.96
CA ALA A 3 -29.97 13.27 -16.21
C ALA A 3 -29.52 11.92 -16.77
N GLN A 4 -28.95 11.91 -17.97
CA GLN A 4 -28.37 10.71 -18.54
C GLN A 4 -27.25 10.19 -17.62
N PRO A 5 -27.13 8.86 -17.43
CA PRO A 5 -26.01 8.29 -16.67
C PRO A 5 -24.71 8.67 -17.36
N GLN A 6 -23.83 9.36 -16.64
CA GLN A 6 -22.51 9.68 -17.16
C GLN A 6 -21.72 8.38 -17.35
N THR A 7 -21.51 8.00 -18.59
CA THR A 7 -20.56 6.94 -18.97
C THR A 7 -19.17 7.56 -18.89
N LEU A 8 -18.51 7.44 -17.74
CA LEU A 8 -17.16 7.97 -17.55
C LEU A 8 -16.24 6.89 -16.99
N ALA A 9 -15.70 6.06 -17.88
CA ALA A 9 -14.38 5.49 -17.64
C ALA A 9 -13.34 6.44 -18.25
N THR A 10 -13.27 7.69 -17.76
CA THR A 10 -12.14 8.57 -18.03
C THR A 10 -11.03 8.20 -17.06
N THR A 11 -10.20 7.24 -17.45
CA THR A 11 -8.97 6.92 -16.71
C THR A 11 -7.99 8.08 -16.85
N SER A 12 -7.60 8.66 -15.72
CA SER A 12 -6.60 9.73 -15.68
C SER A 12 -5.20 9.16 -15.90
N ALA A 13 -4.32 9.92 -16.56
CA ALA A 13 -2.91 9.54 -16.68
C ALA A 13 -2.24 9.31 -15.30
N PHE A 14 -2.69 10.03 -14.26
CA PHE A 14 -2.20 9.85 -12.89
C PHE A 14 -2.62 8.52 -12.26
N GLU A 15 -3.76 7.97 -12.65
CA GLU A 15 -4.21 6.65 -12.19
C GLU A 15 -3.38 5.52 -12.82
N VAL A 16 -2.93 5.72 -14.07
CA VAL A 16 -2.06 4.76 -14.78
C VAL A 16 -0.63 4.81 -14.26
N LEU A 17 -0.08 6.01 -14.06
CA LEU A 17 1.29 6.19 -13.56
C LEU A 17 1.42 5.75 -12.10
N GLY A 18 0.38 5.99 -11.29
CA GLY A 18 0.43 5.75 -9.85
C GLY A 18 1.26 6.80 -9.10
N PRO A 19 1.36 6.65 -7.76
CA PRO A 19 2.15 7.57 -6.93
C PRO A 19 3.65 7.35 -7.13
N VAL A 20 4.44 8.37 -6.79
CA VAL A 20 5.87 8.17 -6.53
C VAL A 20 6.01 7.21 -5.36
N MET A 21 6.92 6.23 -5.49
CA MET A 21 7.08 5.18 -4.49
C MET A 21 8.52 4.67 -4.40
N VAL A 22 8.84 4.09 -3.25
CA VAL A 22 10.06 3.33 -2.98
C VAL A 22 9.78 1.83 -3.11
N GLY A 23 10.75 1.12 -3.68
CA GLY A 23 10.72 -0.34 -3.83
C GLY A 23 10.43 -0.81 -5.25
N PRO A 24 10.57 -2.12 -5.52
CA PRO A 24 10.53 -2.61 -6.89
C PRO A 24 9.12 -2.79 -7.44
N SER A 25 8.05 -2.61 -6.63
CA SER A 25 6.71 -3.04 -7.01
C SER A 25 5.57 -2.18 -6.48
N SER A 26 4.70 -1.76 -7.39
CA SER A 26 3.49 -1.02 -7.07
C SER A 26 2.47 -1.87 -6.31
N SER A 27 2.37 -3.16 -6.62
CA SER A 27 1.43 -4.06 -5.93
C SER A 27 1.97 -4.57 -4.59
N HIS A 28 3.19 -5.12 -4.61
CA HIS A 28 3.72 -5.83 -3.44
C HIS A 28 4.43 -4.92 -2.44
N THR A 29 4.78 -3.68 -2.82
CA THR A 29 5.38 -2.68 -1.93
C THR A 29 4.38 -1.57 -1.63
N ALA A 30 4.07 -0.70 -2.60
CA ALA A 30 3.20 0.46 -2.36
C ALA A 30 1.77 0.05 -1.97
N GLY A 31 1.21 -0.96 -2.64
CA GLY A 31 -0.10 -1.52 -2.30
C GLY A 31 -0.14 -2.11 -0.89
N ALA A 32 0.86 -2.92 -0.53
CA ALA A 32 0.96 -3.51 0.80
C ALA A 32 1.07 -2.44 1.91
N LEU A 33 1.92 -1.44 1.72
CA LEU A 33 2.06 -0.31 2.63
C LEU A 33 0.74 0.42 2.82
N ARG A 34 0.04 0.73 1.72
CA ARG A 34 -1.24 1.42 1.77
C ARG A 34 -2.30 0.60 2.52
N CYS A 35 -2.37 -0.72 2.30
CA CYS A 35 -3.25 -1.61 3.05
C CYS A 35 -2.95 -1.58 4.56
N ALA A 36 -1.67 -1.69 4.93
CA ALA A 36 -1.25 -1.63 6.33
C ALA A 36 -1.56 -0.28 7.00
N ARG A 37 -1.35 0.83 6.27
CA ARG A 37 -1.64 2.18 6.77
C ARG A 37 -3.13 2.42 6.96
N VAL A 38 -3.96 1.97 6.02
CA VAL A 38 -5.42 2.02 6.17
C VAL A 38 -5.83 1.21 7.41
N ALA A 39 -5.35 -0.02 7.55
CA ALA A 39 -5.64 -0.84 8.73
C ALA A 39 -5.22 -0.15 10.04
N ALA A 40 -4.04 0.48 10.08
CA ALA A 40 -3.57 1.22 11.25
C ALA A 40 -4.42 2.47 11.53
N SER A 41 -4.85 3.21 10.51
CA SER A 41 -5.69 4.41 10.67
C SER A 41 -7.09 4.11 11.23
N LEU A 42 -7.57 2.88 11.07
CA LEU A 42 -8.84 2.42 11.63
C LEU A 42 -8.72 2.11 13.14
N MET A 43 -7.50 2.05 13.68
CA MET A 43 -7.26 1.85 15.11
C MET A 43 -7.33 3.20 15.84
N GLY A 44 -8.16 3.30 16.89
CA GLY A 44 -8.34 4.51 17.69
C GLY A 44 -7.18 4.86 18.63
N GLY A 45 -5.99 4.26 18.46
CA GLY A 45 -4.86 4.41 19.36
C GLY A 45 -3.58 3.79 18.82
N ARG A 46 -2.51 3.84 19.63
CA ARG A 46 -1.19 3.33 19.23
C ARG A 46 -1.22 1.81 19.05
N VAL A 47 -0.78 1.34 17.88
CA VAL A 47 -0.60 -0.09 17.61
C VAL A 47 0.57 -0.64 18.42
N ALA A 48 0.29 -1.49 19.42
CA ALA A 48 1.32 -2.11 20.26
C ALA A 48 1.92 -3.38 19.64
N ARG A 49 1.14 -4.09 18.83
CA ARG A 49 1.55 -5.31 18.13
C ARG A 49 0.73 -5.48 16.86
N VAL A 50 1.37 -5.96 15.81
CA VAL A 50 0.73 -6.36 14.56
C VAL A 50 1.22 -7.75 14.18
N ARG A 51 0.35 -8.54 13.54
CA ARG A 51 0.70 -9.82 12.94
C ARG A 51 0.23 -9.82 11.50
N PHE A 52 1.17 -9.90 10.56
CA PHE A 52 0.87 -10.03 9.14
C PHE A 52 0.81 -11.51 8.77
N THR A 53 -0.23 -11.90 8.03
CA THR A 53 -0.33 -13.22 7.40
C THR A 53 -0.46 -13.00 5.91
N LEU A 54 0.51 -13.52 5.16
CA LEU A 54 0.55 -13.36 3.70
C LEU A 54 0.00 -14.61 3.04
N TRP A 55 -0.75 -14.42 1.96
CA TRP A 55 -1.37 -15.49 1.19
C TRP A 55 -0.94 -15.39 -0.28
N ASN A 56 -0.91 -16.53 -0.97
CA ASN A 56 -0.71 -16.63 -2.41
C ASN A 56 0.54 -15.86 -2.88
N SER A 57 0.41 -15.01 -3.90
CA SER A 57 1.53 -14.28 -4.49
C SER A 57 2.33 -13.51 -3.45
N PHE A 58 1.66 -12.85 -2.50
CA PHE A 58 2.32 -12.16 -1.40
C PHE A 58 3.17 -13.11 -0.56
N ALA A 59 2.67 -14.29 -0.20
CA ALA A 59 3.44 -15.26 0.58
C ALA A 59 4.68 -15.77 -0.16
N HIS A 60 4.59 -15.92 -1.49
CA HIS A 60 5.68 -16.46 -2.30
C HIS A 60 6.78 -15.44 -2.61
N THR A 61 6.45 -14.15 -2.71
CA THR A 61 7.38 -13.15 -3.26
C THR A 61 7.74 -12.03 -2.28
N TYR A 62 7.24 -12.06 -1.05
CA TYR A 62 7.37 -10.93 -0.09
C TYR A 62 8.81 -10.44 0.08
N ARG A 63 9.79 -11.35 0.18
CA ARG A 63 11.20 -10.97 0.38
C ARG A 63 11.79 -10.22 -0.82
N GLY A 64 11.50 -10.70 -2.03
CA GLY A 64 12.00 -10.08 -3.26
C GLY A 64 11.37 -8.71 -3.54
N HIS A 65 10.17 -8.49 -3.03
CA HIS A 65 9.42 -7.24 -3.22
C HIS A 65 9.44 -6.31 -1.99
N GLY A 66 10.08 -6.72 -0.89
CA GLY A 66 10.13 -5.97 0.37
C GLY A 66 8.75 -5.75 1.01
N THR A 67 7.80 -6.66 0.80
CA THR A 67 6.42 -6.54 1.33
C THR A 67 6.40 -6.55 2.84
N ASP A 68 7.24 -7.36 3.49
CA ASP A 68 7.41 -7.37 4.94
C ASP A 68 7.73 -5.97 5.48
N ARG A 69 8.71 -5.31 4.87
CA ARG A 69 9.11 -3.95 5.23
C ARG A 69 8.02 -2.93 4.93
N ALA A 70 7.38 -3.04 3.76
CA ALA A 70 6.28 -2.17 3.36
C ALA A 70 5.10 -2.22 4.33
N LEU A 71 4.74 -3.42 4.80
CA LEU A 71 3.68 -3.62 5.78
C LEU A 71 4.01 -2.98 7.13
N VAL A 72 5.24 -3.14 7.61
CA VAL A 72 5.71 -2.49 8.84
C VAL A 72 5.71 -0.97 8.67
N ALA A 73 6.27 -0.45 7.58
CA ALA A 73 6.27 0.97 7.24
C ALA A 73 4.86 1.58 7.21
N GLY A 74 3.90 0.86 6.63
CA GLY A 74 2.50 1.29 6.58
C GLY A 74 1.88 1.43 7.98
N VAL A 75 2.14 0.47 8.88
CA VAL A 75 1.69 0.56 10.28
C VAL A 75 2.38 1.72 11.02
N LEU A 76 3.64 2.00 10.71
CA LEU A 76 4.38 3.14 11.25
C LEU A 76 3.94 4.50 10.67
N GLY A 77 3.06 4.49 9.67
CA GLY A 77 2.50 5.70 9.07
C GLY A 77 3.37 6.36 8.01
N LEU A 78 4.34 5.63 7.43
CA LEU A 78 5.15 6.15 6.33
C LEU A 78 4.33 6.32 5.04
N ASP A 79 4.74 7.26 4.20
CA ASP A 79 4.21 7.45 2.84
C ASP A 79 4.94 6.57 1.83
N THR A 80 4.35 6.36 0.64
CA THR A 80 4.88 5.39 -0.35
C THR A 80 6.24 5.76 -0.91
N ASP A 81 6.59 7.05 -0.92
CA ASP A 81 7.85 7.62 -1.39
C ASP A 81 8.93 7.74 -0.29
N ASP A 82 8.64 7.31 0.93
CA ASP A 82 9.56 7.43 2.06
C ASP A 82 10.71 6.39 1.95
N GLU A 83 11.95 6.87 1.85
CA GLU A 83 13.14 6.01 1.70
C GLU A 83 13.34 5.06 2.89
N ARG A 84 12.83 5.42 4.08
CA ARG A 84 12.94 4.60 5.29
C ARG A 84 12.16 3.29 5.20
N ILE A 85 11.30 3.10 4.19
CA ILE A 85 10.66 1.81 3.89
C ILE A 85 11.71 0.69 3.76
N ARG A 86 12.89 0.98 3.23
CA ARG A 86 13.97 -0.02 3.04
C ARG A 86 14.53 -0.56 4.34
N ASP A 87 14.42 0.22 5.41
CA ASP A 87 14.99 -0.05 6.74
C ASP A 87 13.92 -0.38 7.78
N ALA A 88 12.66 -0.41 7.37
CA ALA A 88 11.57 -0.87 8.21
C ALA A 88 11.66 -2.40 8.33
N PHE A 89 12.31 -2.90 9.40
CA PHE A 89 12.53 -4.32 9.74
C PHE A 89 13.87 -4.92 9.28
#